data_AF-D8PMQ6-F1
#
_entry.id   AF-D8PMQ6-F1
#
_cell.length_a   1.000
_cell.length_b   1.000
_cell.length_c   1.000
_cell.angle_alpha   90.00
_cell.angle_beta   90.00
_cell.angle_gamma   90.00
#
_symmetry.space_group_name_H-M   'P 1'
#
loop_
_entity.id
_entity.type
_entity.pdbx_description
1 polymer ?
#
loop_
_entity_poly.entity_id
_entity_poly.type
_entity_poly.pdbx_seq_one_letter_code
_entity_poly.pdbx_strand_id
1 'polypeptide(L)'
;LLALSAVATAIPVARSEYETNVANGLRLLRLEKGAEPVWKSEDEKHQLKVDGKHFMDVTEVYERSQKLAAKKSKKVAAKKASLLCTHLFSDPDISHQDTVKPLLEKLTTDGLKGYLTDLTAFNNRYYKADTGKDASDFIFNTASDLASGKDGITVSAFNHSFTQYSIIAHIDGESDGPLTILGAHMDSINLRDERNGRAPGADDDGSGTVNLLEIFRVLTEADYAPKTPIEFQWYAGEEAGLLGSQDIATQYAEDDKEVYAMLQLDMTAYTKPGQDPHVSFMTDNVDTDLTAFEEKLVDEYLSISYNEGECGYGCSDHASWNENGYPSSMPFETTFGSDNPNIHSADDTVDVDGFSFEQSLEFAKLGLSYIVELTS
;
A
#
# COMPACT_ATOMS: atom_id res chain seq x y z
N LEU A 1 -0.80 30.61 31.82
CA LEU A 1 -0.73 31.32 30.52
C LEU A 1 -0.62 30.25 29.45
N LEU A 2 -1.74 29.88 28.82
CA LEU A 2 -1.70 29.01 27.65
C LEU A 2 -1.15 29.82 26.47
N ALA A 3 -0.02 29.39 25.93
CA ALA A 3 0.44 29.88 24.64
C ALA A 3 -0.46 29.27 23.56
N LEU A 4 -1.34 30.09 22.96
CA LEU A 4 -1.89 29.74 21.65
C LEU A 4 -0.70 29.75 20.68
N SER A 5 -0.28 28.56 20.26
CA SER A 5 0.55 28.43 19.06
C SER A 5 -0.27 28.96 17.89
N ALA A 6 0.19 30.06 17.29
CA ALA A 6 -0.38 30.56 16.06
C ALA A 6 -0.05 29.54 14.96
N VAL A 7 -1.03 28.72 14.58
CA VAL A 7 -0.96 27.95 13.34
C VAL A 7 -0.91 28.99 12.24
N ALA A 8 0.28 29.25 11.69
CA ALA A 8 0.41 30.02 10.47
C ALA A 8 -0.36 29.26 9.40
N THR A 9 -1.51 29.78 8.97
CA THR A 9 -2.20 29.22 7.81
C THR A 9 -1.33 29.53 6.62
N ALA A 10 -0.56 28.54 6.19
CA ALA A 10 0.24 28.63 4.98
C ALA A 10 -0.67 29.01 3.81
N ILE A 11 -0.13 29.87 2.96
CA ILE A 11 -0.84 30.31 1.76
C ILE A 11 -0.73 29.16 0.76
N PRO A 12 -1.86 28.60 0.28
CA PRO A 12 -1.84 27.56 -0.76
C PRO A 12 -1.03 28.02 -1.97
N VAL A 13 -0.33 27.08 -2.62
CA VAL A 13 0.37 27.34 -3.88
C VAL A 13 -0.64 27.91 -4.88
N ALA A 14 -0.32 29.05 -5.48
CA ALA A 14 -1.20 29.70 -6.44
C ALA A 14 -1.33 28.84 -7.70
N ARG A 15 -2.55 28.69 -8.24
CA ARG A 15 -2.78 27.87 -9.45
C ARG A 15 -1.87 28.23 -10.62
N SER A 16 -1.58 29.51 -10.84
CA SER A 16 -0.66 29.95 -11.90
C SER A 16 0.80 29.54 -11.64
N GLU A 17 1.23 29.50 -10.38
CA GLU A 17 2.55 28.99 -10.00
C GLU A 17 2.62 27.48 -10.22
N TYR A 18 1.59 26.75 -9.77
CA TYR A 18 1.46 25.31 -9.99
C TYR A 18 1.55 24.94 -11.47
N GLU A 19 0.70 25.54 -12.31
CA GLU A 19 0.69 25.28 -13.76
C GLU A 19 2.05 25.61 -14.41
N THR A 20 2.71 26.68 -13.98
CA THR A 20 4.03 27.08 -14.50
C THR A 20 5.12 26.08 -14.10
N ASN A 21 5.15 25.66 -12.83
CA ASN A 21 6.19 24.79 -12.31
C ASN A 21 6.06 23.36 -12.85
N VAL A 22 4.84 22.83 -12.95
CA VAL A 22 4.58 21.54 -13.60
C VAL A 22 4.98 21.58 -15.08
N ALA A 23 4.66 22.66 -15.80
CA ALA A 23 5.08 22.82 -17.19
C ALA A 23 6.61 22.90 -17.37
N ASN A 24 7.34 23.32 -16.33
CA ASN A 24 8.80 23.33 -16.28
C ASN A 24 9.39 21.99 -15.79
N GLY A 25 8.57 20.96 -15.55
CA GLY A 25 9.01 19.65 -15.10
C GLY A 25 9.38 19.57 -13.61
N LEU A 26 8.94 20.53 -12.79
CA LEU A 26 9.11 20.46 -11.34
C LEU A 26 8.00 19.63 -10.71
N ARG A 27 8.35 18.94 -9.62
CA ARG A 27 7.48 18.13 -8.77
C ARG A 27 7.30 18.82 -7.42
N LEU A 28 6.09 18.76 -6.88
CA LEU A 28 5.74 19.31 -5.59
C LEU A 28 5.82 18.18 -4.55
N LEU A 29 6.86 18.20 -3.71
CA LEU A 29 7.14 17.12 -2.76
C LEU A 29 6.81 17.56 -1.34
N ARG A 30 6.10 16.73 -0.57
CA ARG A 30 6.01 16.86 0.88
C ARG A 30 7.04 15.95 1.52
N LEU A 31 7.83 16.49 2.45
CA LEU A 31 8.95 15.76 3.09
C LEU A 31 8.63 15.31 4.52
N GLU A 32 7.59 15.88 5.13
CA GLU A 32 7.18 15.58 6.50
C GLU A 32 5.67 15.75 6.64
N LYS A 33 5.04 15.02 7.58
CA LYS A 33 3.61 15.11 7.85
C LYS A 33 3.21 16.54 8.23
N GLY A 34 2.25 17.10 7.49
CA GLY A 34 1.75 18.45 7.74
C GLY A 34 2.69 19.60 7.35
N ALA A 35 3.86 19.30 6.77
CA ALA A 35 4.74 20.33 6.21
C ALA A 35 4.19 20.86 4.88
N GLU A 36 4.50 22.13 4.59
CA GLU A 36 4.23 22.69 3.26
C GLU A 36 5.10 22.00 2.21
N PRO A 37 4.53 21.59 1.08
CA PRO A 37 5.30 20.93 0.07
C PRO A 37 6.22 21.92 -0.66
N VAL A 38 7.33 21.40 -1.18
CA VAL A 38 8.40 22.16 -1.82
C VAL A 38 8.60 21.69 -3.25
N TRP A 39 8.84 22.64 -4.16
CA TRP A 39 9.16 22.33 -5.55
C TRP A 39 10.56 21.76 -5.68
N LYS A 40 10.69 20.66 -6.42
CA LYS A 40 11.93 19.94 -6.70
C LYS A 40 11.99 19.53 -8.17
N SER A 41 13.18 19.53 -8.76
CA SER A 41 13.37 18.85 -10.04
C SER A 41 13.33 17.32 -9.86
N GLU A 42 13.15 16.58 -10.95
CA GLU A 42 13.28 15.11 -10.92
C GLU A 42 14.68 14.67 -10.45
N ASP A 43 15.74 15.45 -10.76
CA ASP A 43 17.11 15.17 -10.27
C ASP A 43 17.22 15.36 -8.75
N GLU A 44 16.62 16.42 -8.20
CA GLU A 44 16.61 16.62 -6.74
C GLU A 44 15.77 15.55 -6.04
N LYS A 45 14.66 15.13 -6.65
CA LYS A 45 13.82 14.03 -6.18
C LYS A 45 14.60 12.71 -6.16
N HIS A 46 15.32 12.40 -7.24
CA HIS A 46 16.21 11.24 -7.29
C HIS A 46 17.28 11.29 -6.20
N GLN A 47 17.89 12.46 -5.97
CA GLN A 47 18.90 12.63 -4.92
C GLN A 47 18.33 12.39 -3.52
N LEU A 48 17.05 12.74 -3.25
CA LEU A 48 16.40 12.42 -1.98
C LEU A 48 16.34 10.89 -1.76
N LYS A 49 16.00 10.12 -2.79
CA LYS A 49 15.98 8.64 -2.70
C LYS A 49 17.37 8.06 -2.45
N VAL A 50 18.38 8.56 -3.17
CA VAL A 50 19.79 8.18 -2.95
C VAL A 50 20.26 8.51 -1.53
N ASP A 51 19.77 9.61 -0.95
CA ASP A 51 20.05 10.02 0.43
C ASP A 51 19.25 9.22 1.48
N GLY A 52 18.36 8.30 1.07
CA GLY A 52 17.45 7.58 1.98
C GLY A 52 16.41 8.48 2.64
N LYS A 53 15.98 9.55 1.96
CA LYS A 53 14.96 10.48 2.46
C LYS A 53 13.62 10.18 1.80
N HIS A 54 12.66 9.76 2.62
CA HIS A 54 11.29 9.53 2.19
C HIS A 54 10.57 10.85 1.90
N PHE A 55 9.60 10.79 0.99
CA PHE A 55 8.75 11.92 0.59
C PHE A 55 7.48 11.41 -0.07
N MET A 56 6.45 12.26 -0.09
CA MET A 56 5.27 12.07 -0.94
C MET A 56 5.32 13.08 -2.08
N ASP A 57 5.21 12.61 -3.32
CA ASP A 57 5.07 13.49 -4.49
C ASP A 57 3.59 13.83 -4.65
N VAL A 58 3.20 14.96 -4.06
CA VAL A 58 1.80 15.40 -4.01
C VAL A 58 1.39 16.15 -5.27
N THR A 59 2.23 16.19 -6.31
CA THR A 59 2.00 17.03 -7.51
C THR A 59 0.60 16.79 -8.07
N GLU A 60 0.27 15.54 -8.41
CA GLU A 60 -0.98 15.20 -9.11
C GLU A 60 -2.24 15.34 -8.24
N VAL A 61 -2.09 15.25 -6.91
CA VAL A 61 -3.21 15.28 -5.97
C VAL A 61 -3.37 16.62 -5.25
N TYR A 62 -2.38 17.53 -5.33
CA TYR A 62 -2.35 18.76 -4.51
C TYR A 62 -3.64 19.57 -4.63
N GLU A 63 -4.07 19.94 -5.84
CA GLU A 63 -5.29 20.73 -6.03
C GLU A 63 -6.55 20.00 -5.57
N ARG A 64 -6.60 18.66 -5.70
CA ARG A 64 -7.72 17.81 -5.27
C ARG A 64 -7.79 17.77 -3.75
N SER A 65 -6.68 17.51 -3.08
CA SER A 65 -6.56 17.52 -1.62
C SER A 65 -6.89 18.88 -1.01
N GLN A 66 -6.49 19.99 -1.64
CA GLN A 66 -6.86 21.34 -1.19
C GLN A 66 -8.38 21.59 -1.31
N LYS A 67 -9.03 21.09 -2.37
CA LYS A 67 -10.50 21.18 -2.51
C LYS A 67 -11.21 20.33 -1.46
N LEU A 68 -10.72 19.12 -1.19
CA LEU A 68 -11.25 18.24 -0.13
C LEU A 68 -11.13 18.89 1.25
N ALA A 69 -9.96 19.44 1.59
CA ALA A 69 -9.74 20.16 2.85
C ALA A 69 -10.72 21.34 2.99
N ALA A 70 -10.90 22.14 1.94
CA ALA A 70 -11.86 23.24 1.94
C ALA A 70 -13.32 22.77 2.09
N LYS A 71 -13.72 21.64 1.48
CA LYS A 71 -15.04 20.99 1.65
C LYS A 71 -15.24 20.55 3.11
N LYS A 72 -14.24 19.90 3.71
CA LYS A 72 -14.24 19.45 5.12
C LYS A 72 -14.36 20.66 6.08
N SER A 73 -13.56 21.72 5.91
CA SER A 73 -13.64 22.92 6.75
C SER A 73 -15.00 23.62 6.69
N LYS A 74 -15.63 23.68 5.52
CA LYS A 74 -16.99 24.25 5.37
C LYS A 74 -18.06 23.39 6.03
N LYS A 75 -17.98 22.05 5.93
CA LYS A 75 -18.88 21.12 6.64
C LYS A 75 -18.75 21.27 8.16
N VAL A 76 -17.52 21.36 8.68
CA VAL A 76 -17.25 21.57 10.13
C VAL A 76 -17.74 22.93 10.61
N ALA A 77 -17.54 24.00 9.83
CA ALA A 77 -18.05 25.33 10.16
C ALA A 77 -19.59 25.42 10.14
N ALA A 78 -20.25 24.58 9.34
CA ALA A 78 -21.72 24.53 9.21
C ALA A 78 -22.41 23.70 10.32
N LYS A 79 -21.72 22.76 10.97
CA LYS A 79 -22.23 21.99 12.12
C LYS A 79 -21.57 22.45 13.42
N LYS A 80 -22.17 23.44 14.11
CA LYS A 80 -21.89 23.65 15.54
C LYS A 80 -22.56 22.52 16.34
N ALA A 81 -21.72 21.71 16.98
CA ALA A 81 -22.02 20.56 17.85
C ALA A 81 -22.46 19.27 17.14
N SER A 82 -21.70 18.20 17.44
CA SER A 82 -21.92 16.78 17.14
C SER A 82 -21.44 16.25 15.76
N LEU A 83 -20.68 15.15 15.84
CA LEU A 83 -19.99 14.36 14.82
C LEU A 83 -18.67 14.95 14.24
N LEU A 84 -17.57 14.78 14.98
CA LEU A 84 -16.43 14.07 14.39
C LEU A 84 -16.82 12.59 14.44
N CYS A 85 -17.47 12.07 13.40
CA CYS A 85 -17.27 10.67 13.05
C CYS A 85 -16.00 10.68 12.21
N THR A 86 -14.86 10.70 12.87
CA THR A 86 -13.68 10.02 12.33
C THR A 86 -14.11 8.59 12.07
N HIS A 87 -13.78 8.08 10.88
CA HIS A 87 -13.88 6.66 10.54
C HIS A 87 -12.92 5.91 11.48
N LEU A 88 -13.32 5.75 12.74
CA LEU A 88 -12.55 5.02 13.73
C LEU A 88 -12.76 3.55 13.39
N PHE A 89 -11.66 2.85 13.16
CA PHE A 89 -11.68 1.41 13.14
C PHE A 89 -12.31 0.90 14.45
N SER A 90 -13.13 -0.13 14.35
CA SER A 90 -13.73 -0.77 15.52
C SER A 90 -13.14 -2.16 15.68
N ASP A 91 -12.16 -2.28 16.56
CA ASP A 91 -11.46 -3.53 16.90
C ASP A 91 -12.44 -4.69 17.20
N PRO A 92 -12.66 -5.63 16.25
CA PRO A 92 -13.55 -6.76 16.46
C PRO A 92 -12.84 -7.92 17.17
N ASP A 93 -13.62 -8.80 17.80
CA ASP A 93 -13.09 -10.04 18.37
C ASP A 93 -12.68 -11.02 17.26
N ILE A 94 -11.54 -11.70 17.43
CA ILE A 94 -11.12 -12.81 16.55
C ILE A 94 -12.06 -13.99 16.77
N SER A 95 -12.98 -14.24 15.82
CA SER A 95 -14.11 -15.15 16.03
C SER A 95 -14.48 -16.00 14.82
N HIS A 96 -13.69 -15.92 13.75
CA HIS A 96 -13.95 -16.63 12.48
C HIS A 96 -12.96 -17.76 12.21
N GLN A 97 -12.38 -18.37 13.25
CA GLN A 97 -11.37 -19.45 13.16
C GLN A 97 -11.83 -20.62 12.27
N ASP A 98 -13.11 -21.00 12.34
CA ASP A 98 -13.69 -22.10 11.56
C ASP A 98 -13.71 -21.81 10.04
N THR A 99 -13.69 -20.53 9.65
CA THR A 99 -13.57 -20.10 8.25
C THR A 99 -12.11 -19.84 7.87
N VAL A 100 -11.34 -19.18 8.75
CA VAL A 100 -9.95 -18.79 8.49
C VAL A 100 -9.06 -20.02 8.32
N LYS A 101 -9.07 -20.96 9.28
CA LYS A 101 -8.08 -22.06 9.33
C LYS A 101 -8.11 -22.95 8.07
N PRO A 102 -9.27 -23.37 7.54
CA PRO A 102 -9.31 -24.14 6.29
C PRO A 102 -8.78 -23.37 5.05
N LEU A 103 -8.92 -22.05 5.02
CA LEU A 103 -8.41 -21.21 3.93
C LEU A 103 -6.90 -21.02 4.04
N LEU A 104 -6.36 -20.85 5.25
CA LEU A 104 -4.91 -20.78 5.46
C LEU A 104 -4.18 -22.04 4.97
N GLU A 105 -4.80 -23.22 5.10
CA GLU A 105 -4.25 -24.49 4.58
C GLU A 105 -4.15 -24.53 3.03
N LYS A 106 -4.77 -23.58 2.32
CA LYS A 106 -4.72 -23.48 0.85
C LYS A 106 -3.62 -22.56 0.33
N LEU A 107 -3.02 -21.75 1.19
CA LEU A 107 -1.88 -20.91 0.84
C LEU A 107 -0.63 -21.79 0.65
N THR A 108 0.14 -21.52 -0.39
CA THR A 108 1.35 -22.30 -0.71
C THR A 108 2.53 -21.41 -1.09
N THR A 109 3.75 -21.82 -0.72
CA THR A 109 4.96 -21.15 -1.22
C THR A 109 5.16 -21.36 -2.71
N ASP A 110 4.61 -22.43 -3.30
CA ASP A 110 4.69 -22.69 -4.74
C ASP A 110 3.92 -21.63 -5.55
N GLY A 111 2.75 -21.18 -5.07
CA GLY A 111 2.01 -20.06 -5.66
C GLY A 111 2.82 -18.76 -5.65
N LEU A 112 3.36 -18.40 -4.47
CA LEU A 112 4.22 -17.22 -4.32
C LEU A 112 5.45 -17.28 -5.26
N LYS A 113 6.15 -18.42 -5.29
CA LYS A 113 7.32 -18.66 -6.17
C LYS A 113 6.98 -18.52 -7.64
N GLY A 114 5.84 -19.07 -8.06
CA GLY A 114 5.40 -19.04 -9.46
C GLY A 114 5.22 -17.61 -9.95
N TYR A 115 4.37 -16.84 -9.27
CA TYR A 115 4.11 -15.45 -9.64
C TYR A 115 5.36 -14.57 -9.56
N LEU A 116 6.20 -14.78 -8.54
CA LEU A 116 7.38 -13.96 -8.35
C LEU A 116 8.44 -14.22 -9.42
N THR A 117 8.54 -15.46 -9.91
CA THR A 117 9.45 -15.80 -11.01
C THR A 117 9.12 -15.00 -12.27
N ASP A 118 7.84 -14.87 -12.61
CA ASP A 118 7.41 -14.11 -13.78
C ASP A 118 7.59 -12.60 -13.56
N LEU A 119 7.26 -12.10 -12.36
CA LEU A 119 7.36 -10.68 -12.02
C LEU A 119 8.81 -10.16 -11.98
N THR A 120 9.76 -11.00 -11.54
CA THR A 120 11.20 -10.66 -11.47
C THR A 120 11.94 -10.88 -12.79
N ALA A 121 11.26 -11.49 -13.79
CA ALA A 121 11.81 -11.70 -15.13
C ALA A 121 11.80 -10.41 -15.98
N PHE A 122 10.93 -9.45 -15.67
CA PHE A 122 10.99 -8.12 -16.27
C PHE A 122 12.33 -7.45 -15.97
N ASN A 123 12.82 -6.58 -16.88
CA ASN A 123 14.05 -5.84 -16.61
C ASN A 123 13.89 -4.92 -15.39
N ASN A 124 12.75 -4.25 -15.29
CA ASN A 124 12.30 -3.49 -14.12
C ASN A 124 10.80 -3.29 -14.27
N ARG A 125 10.15 -2.77 -13.23
CA ARG A 125 8.72 -2.45 -13.25
C ARG A 125 8.48 -0.95 -13.11
N TYR A 126 9.40 -0.12 -13.60
CA TYR A 126 9.36 1.33 -13.42
C TYR A 126 8.11 1.98 -14.04
N TYR A 127 7.43 2.84 -13.27
CA TYR A 127 6.11 3.41 -13.62
C TYR A 127 6.01 4.18 -14.95
N LYS A 128 7.13 4.68 -15.49
CA LYS A 128 7.22 5.39 -16.80
C LYS A 128 7.85 4.53 -17.91
N ALA A 129 8.18 3.27 -17.65
CA ALA A 129 8.75 2.36 -18.63
C ALA A 129 7.67 1.45 -19.23
N ASP A 130 7.90 0.98 -20.46
CA ASP A 130 7.02 -0.01 -21.09
C ASP A 130 6.99 -1.31 -20.29
N THR A 131 8.13 -1.71 -19.69
CA THR A 131 8.21 -2.88 -18.80
C THR A 131 7.39 -2.72 -17.51
N GLY A 132 7.22 -1.50 -17.00
CA GLY A 132 6.29 -1.23 -15.91
C GLY A 132 4.84 -1.46 -16.31
N LYS A 133 4.46 -1.04 -17.53
CA LYS A 133 3.14 -1.34 -18.09
C LYS A 133 2.95 -2.84 -18.36
N ASP A 134 3.98 -3.51 -18.87
CA ASP A 134 3.92 -4.97 -19.08
C ASP A 134 3.70 -5.72 -17.76
N ALA A 135 4.27 -5.22 -16.65
CA ALA A 135 4.00 -5.74 -15.31
C ALA A 135 2.54 -5.49 -14.87
N SER A 136 1.98 -4.30 -15.12
CA SER A 136 0.54 -4.06 -14.90
C SER A 136 -0.34 -5.00 -15.72
N ASP A 137 0.01 -5.24 -17.00
CA ASP A 137 -0.70 -6.16 -17.88
C ASP A 137 -0.64 -7.59 -17.33
N PHE A 138 0.53 -8.03 -16.86
CA PHE A 138 0.71 -9.34 -16.23
C PHE A 138 -0.18 -9.53 -15.00
N ILE A 139 -0.17 -8.58 -14.06
CA ILE A 139 -0.97 -8.66 -12.83
C ILE A 139 -2.46 -8.60 -13.16
N PHE A 140 -2.88 -7.68 -14.04
CA PHE A 140 -4.26 -7.55 -14.49
C PHE A 140 -4.79 -8.85 -15.10
N ASN A 141 -4.01 -9.45 -16.02
CA ASN A 141 -4.42 -10.70 -16.68
C ASN A 141 -4.45 -11.86 -15.69
N THR A 142 -3.45 -11.96 -14.80
CA THR A 142 -3.39 -13.01 -13.78
C THR A 142 -4.61 -12.94 -12.85
N ALA A 143 -4.91 -11.76 -12.29
CA ALA A 143 -6.09 -11.59 -11.45
C ALA A 143 -7.40 -11.82 -12.24
N SER A 144 -7.48 -11.37 -13.49
CA SER A 144 -8.66 -11.60 -14.34
C SER A 144 -8.89 -13.09 -14.62
N ASP A 145 -7.83 -13.85 -14.82
CA ASP A 145 -7.90 -15.30 -15.03
C ASP A 145 -8.34 -16.02 -13.75
N LEU A 146 -7.86 -15.59 -12.58
CA LEU A 146 -8.31 -16.11 -11.27
C LEU A 146 -9.80 -15.81 -11.00
N ALA A 147 -10.28 -14.64 -11.43
CA ALA A 147 -11.69 -14.25 -11.32
C ALA A 147 -12.59 -14.88 -12.41
N SER A 148 -12.02 -15.57 -13.39
CA SER A 148 -12.76 -16.03 -14.57
C SER A 148 -13.86 -17.03 -14.21
N GLY A 149 -15.10 -16.69 -14.57
CA GLY A 149 -16.27 -17.51 -14.27
C GLY A 149 -16.76 -17.44 -12.83
N LYS A 150 -16.25 -16.49 -12.02
CA LYS A 150 -16.71 -16.21 -10.66
C LYS A 150 -17.68 -15.03 -10.69
N ASP A 151 -18.88 -15.24 -10.16
CA ASP A 151 -19.87 -14.17 -10.02
C ASP A 151 -19.46 -13.23 -8.87
N GLY A 152 -19.73 -11.93 -9.03
CA GLY A 152 -19.43 -10.92 -7.99
C GLY A 152 -17.95 -10.57 -7.82
N ILE A 153 -17.09 -10.93 -8.79
CA ILE A 153 -15.68 -10.54 -8.79
C ILE A 153 -15.38 -9.74 -10.05
N THR A 154 -14.78 -8.57 -9.89
CA THR A 154 -14.36 -7.71 -11.01
C THR A 154 -12.90 -7.32 -10.88
N VAL A 155 -12.19 -7.27 -12.01
CA VAL A 155 -10.80 -6.80 -12.07
C VAL A 155 -10.74 -5.61 -13.02
N SER A 156 -10.20 -4.49 -12.56
CA SER A 156 -10.21 -3.22 -13.29
C SER A 156 -8.86 -2.52 -13.24
N ALA A 157 -8.55 -1.81 -14.32
CA ALA A 157 -7.39 -0.92 -14.39
C ALA A 157 -7.77 0.49 -13.92
N PHE A 158 -6.95 1.07 -13.05
CA PHE A 158 -7.02 2.46 -12.64
C PHE A 158 -5.88 3.23 -13.34
N ASN A 159 -6.23 4.06 -14.32
CA ASN A 159 -5.25 4.79 -15.12
C ASN A 159 -4.79 6.08 -14.42
N HIS A 160 -3.49 6.35 -14.49
CA HIS A 160 -2.86 7.56 -13.97
C HIS A 160 -2.37 8.48 -15.10
N SER A 161 -1.68 9.58 -14.75
CA SER A 161 -1.02 10.47 -15.72
C SER A 161 0.26 9.90 -16.36
N PHE A 162 0.68 8.70 -15.95
CA PHE A 162 1.88 8.01 -16.39
C PHE A 162 1.57 6.62 -17.00
N THR A 163 2.59 5.92 -17.48
CA THR A 163 2.44 4.75 -18.35
C THR A 163 1.87 3.52 -17.63
N GLN A 164 2.36 3.23 -16.43
CA GLN A 164 1.87 2.15 -15.59
C GLN A 164 0.52 2.52 -14.97
N TYR A 165 -0.39 1.57 -14.88
CA TYR A 165 -1.72 1.74 -14.28
C TYR A 165 -1.84 0.82 -13.06
N SER A 166 -2.57 1.24 -12.02
CA SER A 166 -2.85 0.40 -10.85
C SER A 166 -3.96 -0.61 -11.16
N ILE A 167 -4.01 -1.73 -10.44
CA ILE A 167 -5.03 -2.77 -10.62
C ILE A 167 -5.88 -2.84 -9.36
N ILE A 168 -7.20 -2.93 -9.52
CA ILE A 168 -8.15 -3.14 -8.43
C ILE A 168 -8.96 -4.38 -8.75
N ALA A 169 -8.79 -5.44 -7.97
CA ALA A 169 -9.68 -6.60 -7.97
C ALA A 169 -10.68 -6.47 -6.81
N HIS A 170 -11.96 -6.39 -7.15
CA HIS A 170 -13.06 -6.20 -6.21
C HIS A 170 -13.87 -7.49 -6.07
N ILE A 171 -14.14 -7.91 -4.83
CA ILE A 171 -15.07 -8.99 -4.49
C ILE A 171 -16.29 -8.35 -3.82
N ASP A 172 -17.47 -8.55 -4.41
CA ASP A 172 -18.74 -8.03 -3.90
C ASP A 172 -19.02 -8.61 -2.50
N GLY A 173 -19.53 -7.76 -1.62
CA GLY A 173 -20.12 -8.20 -0.36
C GLY A 173 -21.58 -8.61 -0.53
N GLU A 174 -22.13 -9.35 0.44
CA GLU A 174 -23.59 -9.51 0.58
C GLU A 174 -24.31 -8.16 0.73
N SER A 175 -23.59 -7.14 1.19
CA SER A 175 -24.03 -5.75 1.32
C SER A 175 -22.97 -4.75 0.85
N ASP A 176 -23.40 -3.55 0.46
CA ASP A 176 -22.53 -2.42 0.08
C ASP A 176 -21.87 -1.73 1.31
N GLY A 177 -21.48 -2.52 2.33
CA GLY A 177 -20.86 -2.02 3.56
C GLY A 177 -19.47 -1.40 3.33
N PRO A 178 -18.80 -0.93 4.40
CA PRO A 178 -17.49 -0.32 4.27
C PRO A 178 -16.45 -1.33 3.77
N LEU A 179 -15.56 -0.87 2.92
CA LEU A 179 -14.61 -1.69 2.16
C LEU A 179 -13.40 -2.11 3.00
N THR A 180 -12.99 -3.38 2.91
CA THR A 180 -11.71 -3.87 3.43
C THR A 180 -10.70 -4.01 2.29
N ILE A 181 -9.50 -3.45 2.45
CA ILE A 181 -8.50 -3.35 1.37
C ILE A 181 -7.20 -4.07 1.76
N LEU A 182 -6.66 -4.87 0.84
CA LEU A 182 -5.24 -5.26 0.83
C LEU A 182 -4.53 -4.52 -0.29
N GLY A 183 -3.36 -3.96 0.02
CA GLY A 183 -2.53 -3.20 -0.90
C GLY A 183 -1.10 -3.71 -0.95
N ALA A 184 -0.47 -3.56 -2.12
CA ALA A 184 0.96 -3.74 -2.35
C ALA A 184 1.34 -2.89 -3.57
N HIS A 185 2.59 -2.43 -3.67
CA HIS A 185 3.02 -1.77 -4.91
C HIS A 185 3.66 -2.77 -5.86
N MET A 186 3.57 -2.49 -7.16
CA MET A 186 4.09 -3.39 -8.18
C MET A 186 5.26 -2.82 -8.97
N ASP A 187 5.61 -1.55 -8.79
CA ASP A 187 6.79 -0.99 -9.44
C ASP A 187 8.09 -1.45 -8.80
N SER A 188 9.20 -1.15 -9.46
CA SER A 188 10.56 -1.37 -8.94
C SER A 188 11.53 -0.41 -9.60
N ILE A 189 12.54 0.02 -8.85
CA ILE A 189 13.61 0.90 -9.35
C ILE A 189 15.00 0.32 -9.13
N ASN A 190 15.95 0.87 -9.89
CA ASN A 190 17.37 0.76 -9.60
C ASN A 190 17.93 2.17 -9.35
N LEU A 191 18.45 2.46 -8.16
CA LEU A 191 18.96 3.80 -7.83
C LEU A 191 20.15 4.25 -8.71
N ARG A 192 20.80 3.36 -9.47
CA ARG A 192 21.85 3.75 -10.43
C ARG A 192 21.30 4.22 -11.77
N ASP A 193 20.11 3.74 -12.15
CA ASP A 193 19.36 4.14 -13.34
C ASP A 193 17.91 3.67 -13.16
N GLU A 194 17.04 4.54 -12.64
CA GLU A 194 15.68 4.14 -12.26
C GLU A 194 14.87 3.62 -13.45
N ARG A 195 15.11 4.20 -14.63
CA ARG A 195 14.29 3.92 -15.80
C ARG A 195 14.75 2.68 -16.55
N ASN A 196 16.06 2.48 -16.71
CA ASN A 196 16.58 1.40 -17.57
C ASN A 196 17.42 0.38 -16.81
N GLY A 197 17.81 0.65 -15.57
CA GLY A 197 18.57 -0.28 -14.74
C GLY A 197 17.78 -1.56 -14.48
N ARG A 198 18.50 -2.67 -14.32
CA ARG A 198 17.91 -3.94 -13.89
C ARG A 198 17.42 -3.78 -12.45
N ALA A 199 16.13 -4.01 -12.20
CA ALA A 199 15.51 -3.97 -10.88
C ALA A 199 14.53 -5.16 -10.79
N PRO A 200 15.02 -6.36 -10.43
CA PRO A 200 14.14 -7.51 -10.28
C PRO A 200 13.09 -7.26 -9.21
N GLY A 201 13.38 -6.48 -8.16
CA GLY A 201 12.40 -6.07 -7.15
C GLY A 201 11.70 -7.29 -6.55
N ALA A 202 12.48 -8.27 -6.09
CA ALA A 202 11.97 -9.56 -5.67
C ALA A 202 11.31 -9.46 -4.29
N ASP A 203 11.98 -8.75 -3.38
CA ASP A 203 11.45 -8.46 -2.07
C ASP A 203 10.58 -7.21 -2.11
N ASP A 204 11.10 -6.16 -2.77
CA ASP A 204 10.55 -4.81 -2.86
C ASP A 204 10.00 -4.49 -4.28
N ASP A 205 8.68 -4.44 -4.45
CA ASP A 205 7.68 -5.16 -3.65
C ASP A 205 7.06 -6.31 -4.44
N GLY A 206 7.95 -7.11 -5.04
CA GLY A 206 7.54 -8.35 -5.66
C GLY A 206 6.87 -9.28 -4.65
N SER A 207 7.33 -9.28 -3.41
CA SER A 207 6.85 -10.18 -2.37
C SER A 207 5.42 -9.85 -1.90
N GLY A 208 5.11 -8.60 -1.58
CA GLY A 208 3.76 -8.15 -1.25
C GLY A 208 2.80 -8.31 -2.42
N THR A 209 3.24 -7.95 -3.63
CA THR A 209 2.45 -8.16 -4.87
C THR A 209 1.98 -9.61 -5.02
N VAL A 210 2.87 -10.59 -4.80
CA VAL A 210 2.50 -12.01 -4.96
C VAL A 210 1.75 -12.57 -3.75
N ASN A 211 1.87 -11.98 -2.57
CA ASN A 211 0.98 -12.29 -1.45
C ASN A 211 -0.47 -11.96 -1.80
N LEU A 212 -0.74 -10.77 -2.35
CA LEU A 212 -2.09 -10.39 -2.80
C LEU A 212 -2.65 -11.38 -3.83
N LEU A 213 -1.84 -11.77 -4.83
CA LEU A 213 -2.25 -12.74 -5.85
C LEU A 213 -2.59 -14.12 -5.27
N GLU A 214 -1.79 -14.62 -4.31
CA GLU A 214 -2.03 -15.93 -3.69
C GLU A 214 -3.24 -15.92 -2.75
N ILE A 215 -3.43 -14.85 -1.97
CA ILE A 215 -4.64 -14.68 -1.16
C ILE A 215 -5.87 -14.60 -2.06
N PHE A 216 -5.82 -13.80 -3.12
CA PHE A 216 -6.91 -13.66 -4.09
C PHE A 216 -7.24 -15.00 -4.77
N ARG A 217 -6.23 -15.79 -5.16
CA ARG A 217 -6.42 -17.16 -5.67
C ARG A 217 -7.16 -18.04 -4.66
N VAL A 218 -6.75 -18.03 -3.39
CA VAL A 218 -7.39 -18.87 -2.36
C VAL A 218 -8.85 -18.48 -2.15
N LEU A 219 -9.17 -17.18 -2.04
CA LEU A 219 -10.55 -16.72 -1.84
C LEU A 219 -11.44 -17.01 -3.06
N THR A 220 -10.93 -16.77 -4.26
CA THR A 220 -11.66 -17.04 -5.52
C THR A 220 -11.92 -18.53 -5.72
N GLU A 221 -10.93 -19.40 -5.50
CA GLU A 221 -11.10 -20.86 -5.61
C GLU A 221 -12.05 -21.42 -4.56
N ALA A 222 -12.08 -20.82 -3.36
CA ALA A 222 -12.98 -21.21 -2.28
C ALA A 222 -14.43 -20.70 -2.45
N ASP A 223 -14.70 -19.89 -3.48
CA ASP A 223 -15.98 -19.18 -3.66
C ASP A 223 -16.36 -18.39 -2.38
N TYR A 224 -15.37 -17.73 -1.76
CA TYR A 224 -15.57 -16.98 -0.53
C TYR A 224 -16.52 -15.80 -0.79
N ALA A 225 -17.59 -15.71 0.01
CA ALA A 225 -18.62 -14.68 -0.07
C ALA A 225 -18.58 -13.82 1.20
N PRO A 226 -17.95 -12.64 1.16
CA PRO A 226 -17.87 -11.76 2.32
C PRO A 226 -19.19 -11.01 2.57
N LYS A 227 -19.45 -10.56 3.80
CA LYS A 227 -20.61 -9.70 4.12
C LYS A 227 -20.47 -8.27 3.59
N THR A 228 -19.24 -7.76 3.56
CA THR A 228 -18.86 -6.44 3.06
C THR A 228 -17.81 -6.58 1.97
N PRO A 229 -17.72 -5.65 1.02
CA PRO A 229 -16.82 -5.80 -0.12
C PRO A 229 -15.35 -5.83 0.29
N ILE A 230 -14.54 -6.47 -0.56
CA ILE A 230 -13.08 -6.55 -0.43
C ILE A 230 -12.44 -5.99 -1.70
N GLU A 231 -11.32 -5.29 -1.57
CA GLU A 231 -10.46 -4.93 -2.70
C GLU A 231 -9.02 -5.38 -2.48
N PHE A 232 -8.44 -5.96 -3.53
CA PHE A 232 -7.00 -6.17 -3.68
C PHE A 232 -6.48 -5.11 -4.64
N GLN A 233 -5.50 -4.34 -4.21
CA GLN A 233 -4.98 -3.19 -4.96
C GLN A 233 -3.48 -3.32 -5.18
N TRP A 234 -3.07 -3.30 -6.45
CA TRP A 234 -1.67 -3.25 -6.85
C TRP A 234 -1.35 -1.84 -7.34
N TYR A 235 -0.59 -1.09 -6.55
CA TYR A 235 -0.31 0.32 -6.79
C TYR A 235 0.84 0.53 -7.76
N ALA A 236 0.68 1.52 -8.63
CA ALA A 236 1.72 1.97 -9.55
C ALA A 236 2.46 3.20 -9.01
N GLY A 237 3.78 3.26 -9.16
CA GLY A 237 4.56 4.47 -8.88
C GLY A 237 4.70 4.81 -7.40
N GLU A 238 4.77 3.79 -6.53
CA GLU A 238 5.14 3.96 -5.12
C GLU A 238 6.52 4.62 -5.03
N GLU A 239 7.48 4.09 -5.79
CA GLU A 239 8.90 4.47 -5.80
C GLU A 239 9.15 5.89 -6.36
N ALA A 240 8.09 6.47 -6.92
CA ALA A 240 8.03 7.83 -7.38
C ALA A 240 7.37 8.77 -6.35
N GLY A 241 7.23 8.35 -5.10
CA GLY A 241 6.61 9.10 -4.02
C GLY A 241 5.10 8.88 -3.92
N LEU A 242 4.68 7.61 -3.86
CA LEU A 242 3.31 7.15 -3.59
C LEU A 242 2.27 7.62 -4.62
N LEU A 243 2.63 7.68 -5.91
CA LEU A 243 1.78 8.34 -6.90
C LEU A 243 0.42 7.63 -7.11
N GLY A 244 0.44 6.31 -7.25
CA GLY A 244 -0.77 5.53 -7.55
C GLY A 244 -1.73 5.46 -6.37
N SER A 245 -1.23 5.11 -5.18
CA SER A 245 -2.05 5.05 -3.97
C SER A 245 -2.61 6.41 -3.57
N GLN A 246 -1.86 7.50 -3.73
CA GLN A 246 -2.38 8.86 -3.51
C GLN A 246 -3.56 9.16 -4.44
N ASP A 247 -3.46 8.81 -5.73
CA ASP A 247 -4.50 9.07 -6.71
C ASP A 247 -5.80 8.32 -6.35
N ILE A 248 -5.67 7.03 -6.03
CA ILE A 248 -6.79 6.17 -5.64
C ILE A 248 -7.41 6.63 -4.32
N ALA A 249 -6.62 6.79 -3.26
CA ALA A 249 -7.13 7.20 -1.94
C ALA A 249 -7.80 8.60 -2.00
N THR A 250 -7.24 9.52 -2.79
CA THR A 250 -7.84 10.84 -3.02
C THR A 250 -9.16 10.71 -3.79
N GLN A 251 -9.23 9.85 -4.82
CA GLN A 251 -10.47 9.59 -5.56
C GLN A 251 -11.54 9.00 -4.64
N TYR A 252 -11.17 8.06 -3.76
CA TYR A 252 -12.09 7.44 -2.80
C TYR A 252 -12.65 8.49 -1.84
N ALA A 253 -11.81 9.41 -1.37
CA ALA A 253 -12.25 10.52 -0.53
C ALA A 253 -13.14 11.54 -1.29
N GLU A 254 -12.89 11.76 -2.58
CA GLU A 254 -13.73 12.61 -3.44
C GLU A 254 -15.13 12.01 -3.67
N ASP A 255 -15.18 10.68 -3.84
CA ASP A 255 -16.40 9.91 -4.04
C ASP A 255 -17.15 9.61 -2.71
N ASP A 256 -16.62 10.09 -1.59
CA ASP A 256 -17.12 9.82 -0.24
C ASP A 256 -17.26 8.28 0.01
N LYS A 257 -16.35 7.46 -0.53
CA LYS A 257 -16.30 5.99 -0.31
C LYS A 257 -15.97 5.67 1.15
N GLU A 258 -16.68 4.70 1.72
CA GLU A 258 -16.43 4.20 3.08
C GLU A 258 -15.41 3.06 3.03
N VAL A 259 -14.26 3.25 3.67
CA VAL A 259 -13.22 2.22 3.85
C VAL A 259 -13.15 1.90 5.33
N TYR A 260 -13.31 0.62 5.64
CA TYR A 260 -13.24 0.11 7.00
C TYR A 260 -11.79 0.04 7.48
N ALA A 261 -10.93 -0.58 6.67
CA ALA A 261 -9.52 -0.75 6.95
C ALA A 261 -8.73 -1.04 5.66
N MET A 262 -7.46 -0.63 5.64
CA MET A 262 -6.52 -0.92 4.57
C MET A 262 -5.22 -1.48 5.15
N LEU A 263 -4.80 -2.64 4.65
CA LEU A 263 -3.54 -3.29 5.00
C LEU A 263 -2.55 -3.15 3.85
N GLN A 264 -1.38 -2.55 4.08
CA GLN A 264 -0.26 -2.56 3.13
C GLN A 264 0.67 -3.74 3.41
N LEU A 265 0.98 -4.51 2.37
CA LEU A 265 2.10 -5.45 2.36
C LEU A 265 3.17 -4.89 1.44
N ASP A 266 4.29 -4.48 2.02
CA ASP A 266 5.44 -3.94 1.31
C ASP A 266 6.69 -4.56 1.93
N MET A 267 7.37 -5.41 1.17
CA MET A 267 8.43 -6.32 1.61
C MET A 267 7.97 -7.30 2.70
N THR A 268 7.98 -8.58 2.36
CA THR A 268 7.43 -9.66 3.19
C THR A 268 8.33 -10.89 3.25
N ALA A 269 9.44 -10.89 2.50
CA ALA A 269 10.14 -12.12 2.15
C ALA A 269 11.56 -12.19 2.71
N TYR A 270 12.04 -11.25 3.50
CA TYR A 270 13.40 -11.28 4.01
C TYR A 270 13.47 -11.25 5.55
N THR A 271 14.31 -12.14 6.08
CA THR A 271 14.77 -12.13 7.47
C THR A 271 16.27 -11.91 7.45
N LYS A 272 16.75 -10.93 8.21
CA LYS A 272 18.19 -10.72 8.38
C LYS A 272 18.88 -11.99 8.88
N PRO A 273 19.93 -12.49 8.19
CA PRO A 273 20.65 -13.68 8.61
C PRO A 273 21.09 -13.63 10.08
N GLY A 274 20.70 -14.66 10.84
CA GLY A 274 20.99 -14.77 12.27
C GLY A 274 19.93 -14.15 13.20
N GLN A 275 18.81 -13.66 12.67
CA GLN A 275 17.61 -13.30 13.43
C GLN A 275 16.49 -14.33 13.22
N ASP A 276 15.54 -14.35 14.15
CA ASP A 276 14.30 -15.13 13.99
C ASP A 276 13.29 -14.33 13.14
N PRO A 277 12.53 -14.99 12.26
CA PRO A 277 11.50 -14.34 11.46
C PRO A 277 10.41 -13.77 12.36
N HIS A 278 9.94 -12.57 12.04
CA HIS A 278 8.90 -11.87 12.77
C HIS A 278 8.16 -10.89 11.87
N VAL A 279 7.02 -10.39 12.35
CA VAL A 279 6.36 -9.21 11.79
C VAL A 279 6.81 -7.97 12.57
N SER A 280 7.24 -6.92 11.90
CA SER A 280 7.48 -5.61 12.52
C SER A 280 6.34 -4.67 12.15
N PHE A 281 5.47 -4.36 13.10
CA PHE A 281 4.36 -3.46 12.87
C PHE A 281 4.82 -2.01 12.94
N MET A 282 4.56 -1.24 11.88
CA MET A 282 4.80 0.20 11.90
C MET A 282 3.83 0.87 12.87
N THR A 283 4.35 1.79 13.66
CA THR A 283 3.59 2.53 14.68
C THR A 283 3.38 4.00 14.34
N ASP A 284 4.09 4.51 13.33
CA ASP A 284 3.92 5.85 12.79
C ASP A 284 3.12 5.85 11.48
N ASN A 285 2.27 6.86 11.30
CA ASN A 285 1.42 7.02 10.11
C ASN A 285 0.40 5.89 9.85
N VAL A 286 0.05 5.13 10.88
CA VAL A 286 -0.97 4.06 10.85
C VAL A 286 -2.16 4.37 11.78
N ASP A 287 -3.19 3.52 11.75
CA ASP A 287 -4.25 3.46 12.76
C ASP A 287 -3.87 2.46 13.86
N THR A 288 -3.78 2.92 15.10
CA THR A 288 -3.27 2.11 16.22
C THR A 288 -4.19 0.97 16.62
N ASP A 289 -5.50 1.14 16.47
CA ASP A 289 -6.46 0.10 16.84
C ASP A 289 -6.47 -1.00 15.78
N LEU A 290 -6.28 -0.63 14.50
CA LEU A 290 -6.08 -1.58 13.41
C LEU A 290 -4.79 -2.39 13.57
N THR A 291 -3.67 -1.74 13.88
CA THR A 291 -2.40 -2.43 14.16
C THR A 291 -2.55 -3.41 15.33
N ALA A 292 -3.18 -2.99 16.43
CA ALA A 292 -3.41 -3.86 17.59
C ALA A 292 -4.34 -5.05 17.28
N PHE A 293 -5.28 -4.90 16.35
CA PHE A 293 -6.08 -6.01 15.85
C PHE A 293 -5.23 -7.02 15.07
N GLU A 294 -4.33 -6.55 14.21
CA GLU A 294 -3.42 -7.41 13.45
C GLU A 294 -2.45 -8.18 14.34
N GLU A 295 -1.98 -7.59 15.44
CA GLU A 295 -1.19 -8.31 16.45
C GLU A 295 -1.93 -9.54 17.01
N LYS A 296 -3.25 -9.43 17.25
CA LYS A 296 -4.06 -10.58 17.67
C LYS A 296 -4.18 -11.64 16.58
N LEU A 297 -4.17 -11.23 15.30
CA LEU A 297 -4.14 -12.18 14.19
C LEU A 297 -2.80 -12.93 14.13
N VAL A 298 -1.68 -12.24 14.41
CA VAL A 298 -0.37 -12.90 14.53
C VAL A 298 -0.42 -13.96 15.63
N ASP A 299 -0.90 -13.60 16.81
CA ASP A 299 -1.00 -14.51 17.96
C ASP A 299 -1.89 -15.75 17.69
N GLU A 300 -2.98 -15.61 16.93
CA GLU A 300 -3.93 -16.71 16.66
C GLU A 300 -3.53 -17.55 15.44
N TYR A 301 -3.01 -16.94 14.38
CA TYR A 301 -2.93 -17.57 13.06
C TYR A 301 -1.52 -17.77 12.50
N LEU A 302 -0.51 -17.06 13.01
CA LEU A 302 0.86 -17.14 12.52
C LEU A 302 1.73 -18.02 13.43
N SER A 303 2.85 -18.46 12.86
CA SER A 303 3.88 -19.24 13.56
C SER A 303 5.10 -18.42 13.97
N ILE A 304 5.13 -17.15 13.61
CA ILE A 304 6.20 -16.19 13.90
C ILE A 304 5.72 -15.14 14.91
N SER A 305 6.65 -14.54 15.65
CA SER A 305 6.34 -13.46 16.59
C SER A 305 6.17 -12.12 15.89
N TYR A 306 5.82 -11.08 16.65
CA TYR A 306 5.85 -9.71 16.17
C TYR A 306 6.62 -8.77 17.11
N ASN A 307 7.03 -7.63 16.59
CA ASN A 307 7.52 -6.47 17.33
C ASN A 307 7.00 -5.18 16.68
N GLU A 308 7.38 -4.03 17.24
CA GLU A 308 7.01 -2.71 16.72
C GLU A 308 8.23 -2.02 16.10
N GLY A 309 7.97 -1.20 15.09
CA GLY A 309 8.95 -0.36 14.40
C GLY A 309 8.38 1.00 14.01
N GLU A 310 9.26 1.86 13.49
CA GLU A 310 8.92 3.12 12.84
C GLU A 310 9.71 3.20 11.53
N CYS A 311 9.07 3.66 10.45
CA CYS A 311 9.74 3.85 9.16
C CYS A 311 9.75 5.29 8.67
N GLY A 312 9.04 6.19 9.36
CA GLY A 312 9.02 7.61 9.05
C GLY A 312 7.95 8.00 8.02
N TYR A 313 7.98 9.28 7.64
CA TYR A 313 6.96 9.86 6.75
C TYR A 313 7.09 9.38 5.31
N GLY A 314 5.97 9.05 4.65
CA GLY A 314 5.97 8.70 3.21
C GLY A 314 6.73 7.40 2.94
N CYS A 315 6.60 6.45 3.85
CA CYS A 315 7.33 5.19 3.86
C CYS A 315 6.79 4.15 2.87
N SER A 316 5.45 4.07 2.71
CA SER A 316 4.79 3.22 1.70
C SER A 316 3.33 3.66 1.53
N ASP A 317 2.54 2.96 0.71
CA ASP A 317 1.20 3.36 0.27
C ASP A 317 0.15 3.49 1.38
N HIS A 318 0.33 2.84 2.54
CA HIS A 318 -0.53 3.04 3.71
C HIS A 318 -0.64 4.53 4.10
N ALA A 319 0.43 5.31 3.88
CA ALA A 319 0.45 6.74 4.17
C ALA A 319 -0.57 7.52 3.34
N SER A 320 -0.83 7.12 2.09
CA SER A 320 -1.84 7.74 1.21
C SER A 320 -3.25 7.59 1.76
N TRP A 321 -3.57 6.44 2.36
CA TRP A 321 -4.84 6.15 3.02
C TRP A 321 -4.95 6.92 4.34
N ASN A 322 -3.89 6.92 5.16
CA ASN A 322 -3.82 7.68 6.42
C ASN A 322 -4.02 9.19 6.19
N GLU A 323 -3.36 9.78 5.18
CA GLU A 323 -3.49 11.21 4.85
C GLU A 323 -4.92 11.59 4.43
N ASN A 324 -5.66 10.67 3.83
CA ASN A 324 -7.06 10.89 3.45
C ASN A 324 -8.05 10.64 4.61
N GLY A 325 -7.57 10.07 5.71
CA GLY A 325 -8.31 9.84 6.96
C GLY A 325 -8.98 8.48 7.05
N TYR A 326 -8.47 7.50 6.31
CA TYR A 326 -8.88 6.09 6.39
C TYR A 326 -7.96 5.32 7.36
N PRO A 327 -8.48 4.34 8.13
CA PRO A 327 -7.64 3.45 8.91
C PRO A 327 -6.73 2.63 8.00
N SER A 328 -5.43 2.66 8.28
CA SER A 328 -4.42 1.96 7.48
C SER A 328 -3.29 1.42 8.35
N SER A 329 -2.71 0.29 7.98
CA SER A 329 -1.63 -0.40 8.70
C SER A 329 -0.55 -0.88 7.73
N MET A 330 0.62 -1.21 8.29
CA MET A 330 1.74 -1.77 7.54
C MET A 330 2.56 -2.72 8.45
N PRO A 331 2.30 -4.04 8.39
CA PRO A 331 3.26 -5.04 8.84
C PRO A 331 4.45 -5.09 7.88
N PHE A 332 5.65 -5.22 8.42
CA PHE A 332 6.89 -5.24 7.66
C PHE A 332 7.77 -6.43 8.06
N GLU A 333 8.63 -6.88 7.17
CA GLU A 333 9.39 -8.13 7.31
C GLU A 333 10.49 -8.14 8.39
N THR A 334 11.06 -6.98 8.75
CA THR A 334 12.14 -6.90 9.75
C THR A 334 12.02 -5.67 10.62
N THR A 335 12.74 -5.62 11.74
CA THR A 335 12.93 -4.34 12.44
C THR A 335 13.68 -3.35 11.55
N PHE A 336 13.09 -2.18 11.32
CA PHE A 336 13.63 -1.14 10.44
C PHE A 336 15.14 -0.90 10.64
N GLY A 337 15.91 -0.90 9.54
CA GLY A 337 17.38 -0.88 9.55
C GLY A 337 18.04 -2.27 9.64
N SER A 338 17.25 -3.33 9.63
CA SER A 338 17.70 -4.72 9.40
C SER A 338 17.20 -5.29 8.06
N ASP A 339 16.54 -4.46 7.28
CA ASP A 339 15.90 -4.70 6.01
C ASP A 339 16.88 -5.25 4.97
N ASN A 340 16.35 -5.83 3.90
CA ASN A 340 17.12 -6.35 2.78
C ASN A 340 18.09 -5.25 2.24
N PRO A 341 19.41 -5.45 2.32
CA PRO A 341 20.38 -4.41 1.97
C PRO A 341 20.49 -4.18 0.44
N ASN A 342 19.77 -4.97 -0.36
CA ASN A 342 19.83 -4.94 -1.81
C ASN A 342 18.62 -4.25 -2.47
N ILE A 343 17.65 -3.75 -1.69
CA ILE A 343 16.49 -3.01 -2.23
C ILE A 343 16.91 -1.89 -3.19
N HIS A 344 16.01 -1.55 -4.11
CA HIS A 344 16.24 -0.59 -5.18
C HIS A 344 17.52 -0.83 -6.02
N SER A 345 17.89 -2.10 -6.24
CA SER A 345 19.09 -2.49 -6.99
C SER A 345 18.88 -3.69 -7.91
N ALA A 346 19.92 -4.06 -8.66
CA ALA A 346 19.88 -5.25 -9.51
C ALA A 346 20.02 -6.56 -8.73
N ASP A 347 20.44 -6.47 -7.46
CA ASP A 347 20.77 -7.59 -6.60
C ASP A 347 19.59 -7.96 -5.67
N ASP A 348 18.50 -7.17 -5.64
CA ASP A 348 17.26 -7.57 -4.98
C ASP A 348 16.61 -8.72 -5.75
N THR A 349 16.93 -9.94 -5.33
CA THR A 349 16.60 -11.20 -5.98
C THR A 349 16.26 -12.25 -4.94
N VAL A 350 15.57 -13.31 -5.36
CA VAL A 350 15.24 -14.46 -4.49
C VAL A 350 16.48 -15.24 -3.98
N ASP A 351 17.66 -14.97 -4.55
CA ASP A 351 18.93 -15.62 -4.18
C ASP A 351 19.68 -14.87 -3.05
N VAL A 352 19.14 -13.75 -2.57
CA VAL A 352 19.72 -12.99 -1.44
C VAL A 352 19.71 -13.85 -0.17
N ASP A 353 20.82 -13.86 0.57
CA ASP A 353 20.89 -14.51 1.88
C ASP A 353 19.95 -13.81 2.88
N GLY A 354 18.90 -14.52 3.32
CA GLY A 354 17.81 -13.99 4.14
C GLY A 354 16.45 -14.04 3.45
N PHE A 355 16.39 -14.16 2.12
CA PHE A 355 15.13 -14.32 1.39
C PHE A 355 14.46 -15.67 1.74
N SER A 356 13.15 -15.65 1.98
CA SER A 356 12.35 -16.71 2.61
C SER A 356 10.90 -16.65 2.15
N PHE A 357 10.52 -17.57 1.27
CA PHE A 357 9.11 -17.74 0.89
C PHE A 357 8.25 -18.21 2.06
N GLU A 358 8.85 -18.90 3.03
CA GLU A 358 8.19 -19.35 4.24
C GLU A 358 7.80 -18.16 5.13
N GLN A 359 8.62 -17.12 5.19
CA GLN A 359 8.26 -15.87 5.87
C GLN A 359 7.17 -15.13 5.11
N SER A 360 7.31 -14.95 3.80
CA SER A 360 6.28 -14.30 2.97
C SER A 360 4.93 -15.05 3.05
N LEU A 361 4.94 -16.37 3.23
CA LEU A 361 3.72 -17.14 3.48
C LEU A 361 3.04 -16.76 4.80
N GLU A 362 3.77 -16.38 5.84
CA GLU A 362 3.19 -15.88 7.10
C GLU A 362 2.50 -14.52 6.88
N PHE A 363 3.07 -13.63 6.06
CA PHE A 363 2.38 -12.38 5.66
C PHE A 363 1.14 -12.66 4.82
N ALA A 364 1.16 -13.67 3.93
CA ALA A 364 -0.04 -14.11 3.23
C ALA A 364 -1.13 -14.63 4.19
N LYS A 365 -0.74 -15.35 5.26
CA LYS A 365 -1.66 -15.78 6.32
C LYS A 365 -2.25 -14.59 7.09
N LEU A 366 -1.42 -13.59 7.39
CA LEU A 366 -1.87 -12.36 8.05
C LEU A 366 -2.91 -11.65 7.17
N GLY A 367 -2.60 -11.41 5.90
CA GLY A 367 -3.53 -10.78 4.95
C GLY A 367 -4.83 -11.56 4.75
N LEU A 368 -4.76 -12.90 4.65
CA LEU A 368 -5.96 -13.74 4.51
C LEU A 368 -6.83 -13.71 5.77
N SER A 369 -6.23 -13.89 6.95
CA SER A 369 -6.97 -13.86 8.22
C SER A 369 -7.57 -12.48 8.50
N TYR A 370 -6.85 -11.41 8.16
CA TYR A 370 -7.33 -10.03 8.19
C TYR A 370 -8.61 -9.85 7.38
N ILE A 371 -8.62 -10.28 6.12
CA ILE A 371 -9.80 -10.19 5.27
C ILE A 371 -10.97 -10.92 5.91
N VAL A 372 -10.75 -12.19 6.26
CA VAL A 372 -11.84 -13.07 6.69
C VAL A 372 -12.41 -12.61 8.03
N GLU A 373 -11.59 -12.22 9.00
CA GLU A 373 -12.06 -11.73 10.30
C GLU A 373 -12.80 -10.39 10.19
N LEU A 374 -12.42 -9.50 9.27
CA LEU A 374 -13.08 -8.20 9.11
C LEU A 374 -14.34 -8.24 8.24
N THR A 375 -14.55 -9.31 7.47
CA THR A 375 -15.62 -9.36 6.46
C THR A 375 -16.60 -10.54 6.60
N SER A 376 -16.42 -11.44 7.58
CA SER A 376 -17.28 -12.64 7.76
C SER A 376 -18.53 -12.45 8.60
#